data_AF-A0A0M8SLK2-F1
#
_entry.id   AF-A0A0M8SLK2-F1
#
_cell.length_a   1.000
_cell.length_b   1.000
_cell.length_c   1.000
_cell.angle_alpha   90.00
_cell.angle_beta   90.00
_cell.angle_gamma   90.00
#
_symmetry.space_group_name_H-M   'P 1'
#
loop_
_entity.id
_entity.type
_entity.pdbx_description
1 polymer ?
#
loop_
_entity_poly.entity_id
_entity_poly.type
_entity_poly.pdbx_seq_one_letter_code
_entity_poly.pdbx_strand_id
1 'polypeptide(L)'
;MDGRLTRYDRWMQQTMNRREAAPLYATAARRRVLVVVHTVLTAAFVTAFLVTLIDSSMVAACLLIALLLPWCVATGAINASTRGLLELRRRALDERQRAERSEVLARAHRITTALLLATVAAAGGYELAGGTLGGATVFRVLLGVLVTHWLMPMWVAGLRAQDEPDDE
;
A
#
# COMPACT_ATOMS: atom_id res chain seq x y z
N MET A 1 -5.37 -31.89 0.36
CA MET A 1 -5.74 -30.81 1.31
C MET A 1 -7.05 -30.21 0.83
N ASP A 2 -8.11 -30.39 1.60
CA ASP A 2 -9.48 -30.08 1.19
C ASP A 2 -9.63 -28.64 0.67
N GLY A 3 -9.90 -28.51 -0.62
CA GLY A 3 -10.16 -27.24 -1.32
C GLY A 3 -11.48 -26.57 -0.96
N ARG A 4 -12.04 -26.85 0.22
CA ARG A 4 -13.30 -26.26 0.68
C ARG A 4 -13.02 -24.91 1.33
N LEU A 5 -13.67 -23.87 0.79
CA LEU A 5 -13.70 -22.54 1.39
C LEU A 5 -14.32 -22.60 2.79
N THR A 6 -13.73 -21.91 3.76
CA THR A 6 -14.36 -21.76 5.08
C THR A 6 -15.47 -20.72 5.02
N ARG A 7 -16.28 -20.63 6.09
CA ARG A 7 -17.27 -19.55 6.24
C ARG A 7 -16.62 -18.17 6.18
N TYR A 8 -15.43 -18.03 6.76
CA TYR A 8 -14.65 -16.80 6.71
C TYR A 8 -14.19 -16.46 5.28
N ASP A 9 -13.69 -17.45 4.52
CA ASP A 9 -13.23 -17.21 3.15
C ASP A 9 -14.39 -16.73 2.25
N ARG A 10 -15.57 -17.35 2.38
CA ARG A 10 -16.78 -16.92 1.67
C ARG A 10 -17.23 -15.52 2.05
N TRP A 11 -17.23 -15.22 3.36
CA TRP A 11 -17.58 -13.89 3.84
C TRP A 11 -16.61 -12.82 3.31
N MET A 12 -15.30 -13.11 3.32
CA MET A 12 -14.30 -12.18 2.79
C MET A 12 -14.46 -11.96 1.28
N GLN A 13 -14.67 -13.02 0.50
CA GLN A 13 -14.96 -12.92 -0.93
C GLN A 13 -16.22 -12.08 -1.21
N GLN A 14 -17.29 -12.27 -0.44
CA GLN A 14 -18.51 -11.47 -0.57
C GLN A 14 -18.27 -9.99 -0.25
N THR A 15 -17.52 -9.70 0.82
CA THR A 15 -17.19 -8.31 1.21
C THR A 15 -16.36 -7.61 0.14
N MET A 16 -15.35 -8.29 -0.42
CA MET A 16 -14.47 -7.71 -1.46
C MET A 16 -15.17 -7.49 -2.81
N ASN A 17 -16.26 -8.22 -3.07
CA ASN A 17 -17.05 -8.08 -4.29
C ASN A 17 -18.27 -7.13 -4.13
N ARG A 18 -18.39 -6.41 -3.01
CA ARG A 18 -19.46 -5.42 -2.85
C ARG A 18 -19.22 -4.23 -3.78
N ARG A 19 -20.24 -3.91 -4.59
CA ARG A 19 -20.22 -2.78 -5.54
C ARG A 19 -20.50 -1.42 -4.89
N GLU A 20 -20.82 -1.37 -3.59
CA GLU A 20 -21.14 -0.12 -2.87
C GLU A 20 -20.01 0.92 -2.96
N ALA A 21 -18.74 0.47 -2.90
CA ALA A 21 -17.58 1.34 -3.03
C ALA A 21 -17.08 1.50 -4.48
N ALA A 22 -17.72 0.84 -5.46
CA ALA A 22 -17.32 0.89 -6.87
C ALA A 22 -17.17 2.32 -7.42
N PRO A 23 -18.01 3.32 -7.05
CA PRO A 23 -17.81 4.69 -7.51
C PRO A 23 -16.42 5.25 -7.17
N LEU A 24 -15.74 4.76 -6.13
CA LEU A 24 -14.40 5.22 -5.76
C LEU A 24 -13.28 4.66 -6.66
N TYR A 25 -13.51 3.54 -7.35
CA TYR A 25 -12.46 2.81 -8.07
C TYR A 25 -12.88 2.23 -9.43
N ALA A 26 -14.08 2.54 -9.92
CA ALA A 26 -14.64 1.98 -11.16
C ALA A 26 -13.74 2.20 -12.38
N THR A 27 -13.06 3.35 -12.46
CA THR A 27 -12.20 3.67 -13.60
C THR A 27 -10.72 3.64 -13.23
N ALA A 28 -9.86 3.35 -14.21
CA ALA A 28 -8.41 3.39 -14.06
C ALA A 28 -7.91 4.73 -13.50
N ALA A 29 -8.51 5.85 -13.92
CA ALA A 29 -8.16 7.18 -13.41
C ALA A 29 -8.47 7.30 -11.91
N ARG A 30 -9.65 6.85 -11.47
CA ARG A 30 -10.03 6.88 -10.05
C ARG A 30 -9.13 5.98 -9.20
N ARG A 31 -8.76 4.79 -9.69
CA ARG A 31 -7.79 3.90 -9.01
C ARG A 31 -6.41 4.55 -8.87
N ARG A 32 -5.92 5.22 -9.92
CA ARG A 32 -4.65 5.97 -9.85
C ARG A 32 -4.72 7.10 -8.81
N VAL A 33 -5.79 7.90 -8.82
CA VAL A 33 -6.02 8.94 -7.82
C VAL A 33 -6.06 8.35 -6.41
N LEU A 34 -6.75 7.22 -6.22
CA LEU A 34 -6.83 6.56 -4.93
C LEU A 34 -5.46 6.10 -4.41
N VAL A 35 -4.62 5.50 -5.26
CA VAL A 35 -3.25 5.13 -4.90
C VAL A 35 -2.40 6.36 -4.56
N VAL A 36 -2.54 7.45 -5.32
CA VAL A 36 -1.85 8.73 -5.02
C VAL A 36 -2.30 9.28 -3.67
N VAL A 37 -3.61 9.35 -3.42
CA VAL A 37 -4.18 9.80 -2.14
C VAL A 37 -3.67 8.94 -0.99
N HIS A 38 -3.68 7.62 -1.13
CA HIS A 38 -3.14 6.72 -0.11
C HIS A 38 -1.65 6.96 0.14
N THR A 39 -0.87 7.20 -0.92
CA THR A 39 0.56 7.49 -0.82
C THR A 39 0.81 8.79 -0.04
N VAL A 40 0.06 9.86 -0.35
CA VAL A 40 0.12 11.14 0.35
C VAL A 40 -0.30 11.00 1.82
N LEU A 41 -1.39 10.29 2.09
CA LEU A 41 -1.83 10.01 3.46
C LEU A 41 -0.79 9.20 4.24
N THR A 42 -0.13 8.24 3.60
CA THR A 42 0.95 7.45 4.22
C THR A 42 2.13 8.35 4.58
N ALA A 43 2.56 9.22 3.66
CA ALA A 43 3.64 10.16 3.92
C ALA A 43 3.28 11.11 5.08
N ALA A 44 2.07 11.69 5.07
CA ALA A 44 1.58 12.55 6.13
C ALA A 44 1.53 11.81 7.48
N PHE A 45 1.04 10.56 7.50
CA PHE A 45 0.96 9.74 8.70
C PHE A 45 2.35 9.43 9.27
N VAL A 46 3.30 9.02 8.43
CA VAL A 46 4.69 8.77 8.85
C VAL A 46 5.37 10.04 9.35
N THR A 47 5.17 11.17 8.67
CA THR A 47 5.69 12.46 9.14
C THR A 47 5.10 12.86 10.49
N ALA A 48 3.78 12.76 10.66
CA ALA A 48 3.12 13.04 11.94
C ALA A 48 3.65 12.11 13.05
N PHE A 49 3.84 10.82 12.75
CA PHE A 49 4.43 9.86 13.69
C PHE A 49 5.86 10.26 14.08
N LEU A 50 6.70 10.65 13.12
CA LEU A 50 8.06 11.11 13.41
C LEU A 50 8.09 12.39 14.25
N VAL A 51 7.11 13.29 14.08
CA VAL A 51 6.97 14.48 14.92
C VAL A 51 6.65 14.09 16.37
N THR A 52 5.85 13.05 16.61
CA THR A 52 5.54 12.59 17.99
C THR A 52 6.77 12.13 18.76
N LEU A 53 7.83 11.70 18.07
CA LEU A 53 9.10 11.32 18.68
C LEU A 53 9.90 12.52 19.22
N ILE A 54 9.55 13.73 18.78
CA ILE A 54 10.19 14.99 19.16
C ILE A 54 9.28 15.79 20.11
N ASP A 55 7.98 15.82 19.81
CA ASP A 55 6.96 16.53 20.56
C ASP A 55 5.77 15.60 20.85
N SER A 56 5.58 15.25 22.13
CA SER A 56 4.50 14.39 22.60
C SER A 56 3.21 15.15 22.89
N SER A 57 2.89 16.16 22.08
CA SER A 57 1.66 16.94 22.24
C SER A 57 0.41 16.13 21.89
N MET A 58 -0.67 16.38 22.63
CA MET A 58 -1.98 15.77 22.37
C MET A 58 -2.48 16.09 20.94
N VAL A 59 -2.08 17.23 20.39
CA VAL A 59 -2.38 17.64 19.01
C VAL A 59 -1.81 16.65 18.00
N ALA A 60 -0.55 16.22 18.18
CA ALA A 60 0.10 15.26 17.28
C ALA A 60 -0.57 13.87 17.35
N ALA A 61 -0.99 13.44 18.55
CA ALA A 61 -1.76 12.21 18.72
C ALA A 61 -3.14 12.28 18.04
N CYS A 62 -3.87 13.39 18.20
CA CYS A 62 -5.15 13.61 17.52
C CYS A 62 -4.98 13.63 15.99
N LEU A 63 -3.90 14.22 15.47
CA LEU A 63 -3.62 14.25 14.04
C LEU A 63 -3.37 12.84 13.47
N LEU A 64 -2.65 11.98 14.19
CA LEU A 64 -2.47 10.58 13.79
C LEU A 64 -3.80 9.84 13.67
N ILE A 65 -4.68 9.98 14.65
CA ILE A 65 -6.01 9.36 14.63
C ILE A 65 -6.83 9.92 13.45
N ALA A 66 -6.79 11.23 13.24
CA ALA A 66 -7.51 11.88 12.14
C ALA A 66 -7.02 11.41 10.76
N LEU A 67 -5.72 11.15 10.59
CA LEU A 67 -5.14 10.60 9.36
C LEU A 67 -5.42 9.10 9.17
N LEU A 68 -5.52 8.34 10.27
CA LEU A 68 -5.75 6.90 10.24
C LEU A 68 -7.08 6.55 9.56
N LEU A 69 -8.15 7.30 9.83
CA LEU A 69 -9.47 7.03 9.27
C LEU A 69 -9.50 7.10 7.72
N PRO A 70 -9.12 8.21 7.06
CA PRO A 70 -9.07 8.25 5.61
C PRO A 70 -8.03 7.29 5.02
N TRP A 71 -6.94 7.00 5.75
CA TRP A 71 -5.95 6.01 5.33
C TRP A 71 -6.56 4.59 5.26
N CYS A 72 -7.34 4.20 6.28
CA CYS A 72 -8.07 2.93 6.30
C CYS A 72 -9.12 2.84 5.18
N VAL A 73 -9.86 3.91 4.93
CA VAL A 73 -10.84 3.96 3.83
C VAL A 73 -10.14 3.81 2.48
N ALA A 74 -9.03 4.51 2.26
CA ALA A 74 -8.25 4.39 1.03
C ALA A 74 -7.67 2.98 0.86
N THR A 75 -7.17 2.36 1.94
CA THR A 75 -6.71 0.97 1.95
C THR A 75 -7.82 0.01 1.51
N GLY A 76 -8.99 0.11 2.15
CA GLY A 76 -10.14 -0.72 1.83
C GLY A 76 -10.62 -0.54 0.38
N ALA A 77 -10.63 0.68 -0.12
CA ALA A 77 -11.00 0.96 -1.51
C ALA A 77 -9.98 0.40 -2.52
N ILE A 78 -8.68 0.44 -2.23
CA ILE A 78 -7.66 -0.20 -3.08
C ILE A 78 -7.83 -1.73 -3.05
N ASN A 79 -8.04 -2.32 -1.87
CA ASN A 79 -8.26 -3.75 -1.74
C ASN A 79 -9.55 -4.21 -2.46
N ALA A 80 -10.64 -3.46 -2.34
CA ALA A 80 -11.86 -3.70 -3.08
C ALA A 80 -11.65 -3.59 -4.60
N SER A 81 -10.88 -2.60 -5.08
CA SER A 81 -10.56 -2.44 -6.51
C SER A 81 -9.75 -3.61 -7.10
N THR A 82 -9.09 -4.38 -6.24
CA THR A 82 -8.33 -5.59 -6.62
C THR A 82 -9.07 -6.87 -6.25
N ARG A 83 -10.35 -6.78 -5.85
CA ARG A 83 -11.20 -7.89 -5.38
C ARG A 83 -10.52 -8.74 -4.31
N GLY A 84 -9.74 -8.10 -3.43
CA GLY A 84 -9.02 -8.77 -2.35
C GLY A 84 -7.84 -9.64 -2.80
N LEU A 85 -7.23 -9.38 -3.96
CA LEU A 85 -6.10 -10.16 -4.51
C LEU A 85 -5.00 -10.49 -3.47
N LEU A 86 -4.69 -9.52 -2.60
CA LEU A 86 -3.65 -9.65 -1.57
C LEU A 86 -4.19 -10.19 -0.23
N GLU A 87 -5.45 -9.93 0.09
CA GLU A 87 -6.09 -10.31 1.37
C GLU A 87 -6.66 -11.74 1.35
N LEU A 88 -7.17 -12.19 0.20
CA LEU A 88 -7.73 -13.52 0.07
C LEU A 88 -6.65 -14.59 0.21
N ARG A 89 -7.03 -15.69 0.88
CA ARG A 89 -6.16 -16.86 1.03
C ARG A 89 -5.95 -17.52 -0.34
N ARG A 90 -4.79 -18.12 -0.55
CA ARG A 90 -4.43 -18.79 -1.83
C ARG A 90 -5.47 -19.79 -2.34
N ARG A 91 -6.16 -20.49 -1.44
CA ARG A 91 -7.25 -21.45 -1.77
C ARG A 91 -8.55 -20.80 -2.25
N ALA A 92 -8.73 -19.51 -1.95
CA ALA A 92 -9.87 -18.71 -2.37
C ALA A 92 -9.59 -17.90 -3.65
N LEU A 93 -8.39 -18.05 -4.20
CA LEU A 93 -7.97 -17.45 -5.47
C LEU A 93 -7.99 -18.52 -6.56
N ASP A 94 -8.48 -18.15 -7.73
CA ASP A 94 -8.40 -18.96 -8.94
C ASP A 94 -6.98 -18.92 -9.54
N GLU A 95 -6.68 -19.80 -10.49
CA GLU A 95 -5.33 -19.90 -11.06
C GLU A 95 -4.88 -18.59 -11.72
N ARG A 96 -5.79 -17.91 -12.42
CA ARG A 96 -5.54 -16.58 -13.01
C ARG A 96 -5.18 -15.54 -11.94
N GLN A 97 -5.92 -15.51 -10.83
CA GLN A 97 -5.67 -14.56 -9.74
C GLN A 97 -4.37 -14.88 -8.99
N ARG A 98 -3.99 -16.16 -8.87
CA ARG A 98 -2.69 -16.53 -8.29
C ARG A 98 -1.53 -16.06 -9.17
N ALA A 99 -1.63 -16.24 -10.48
CA ALA A 99 -0.65 -15.74 -11.44
C ALA A 99 -0.55 -14.21 -11.35
N GLU A 100 -1.68 -13.51 -11.34
CA GLU A 100 -1.72 -12.05 -11.19
C GLU A 100 -1.09 -11.57 -9.87
N ARG A 101 -1.41 -12.22 -8.74
CA ARG A 101 -0.78 -11.93 -7.45
C ARG A 101 0.73 -12.12 -7.50
N SER A 102 1.21 -13.18 -8.14
CA SER A 102 2.65 -13.43 -8.27
C SER A 102 3.34 -12.36 -9.11
N GLU A 103 2.72 -11.89 -10.20
CA GLU A 103 3.23 -10.81 -11.01
C GLU A 103 3.27 -9.47 -10.27
N VAL A 104 2.21 -9.17 -9.49
CA VAL A 104 2.14 -7.98 -8.65
C VAL A 104 3.26 -7.99 -7.63
N LEU A 105 3.45 -9.10 -6.91
CA LEU A 105 4.51 -9.25 -5.91
C LEU A 105 5.90 -9.15 -6.55
N ALA A 106 6.11 -9.75 -7.72
CA ALA A 106 7.37 -9.67 -8.44
C ALA A 106 7.68 -8.22 -8.88
N ARG A 107 6.68 -7.47 -9.38
CA ARG A 107 6.85 -6.06 -9.75
C ARG A 107 7.09 -5.19 -8.51
N ALA A 108 6.32 -5.38 -7.45
CA ALA A 108 6.51 -4.67 -6.20
C ALA A 108 7.92 -4.88 -5.64
N HIS A 109 8.41 -6.13 -5.67
CA HIS A 109 9.78 -6.44 -5.27
C HIS A 109 10.80 -5.68 -6.12
N ARG A 110 10.71 -5.72 -7.46
CA ARG A 110 11.64 -4.98 -8.34
C ARG A 110 11.64 -3.48 -8.06
N ILE A 111 10.46 -2.88 -7.84
CA ILE A 111 10.35 -1.45 -7.53
C ILE A 111 10.99 -1.15 -6.17
N THR A 112 10.74 -1.96 -5.14
CA THR A 112 11.43 -1.81 -3.85
C THR A 112 12.93 -1.98 -3.98
N THR A 113 13.41 -2.97 -4.74
CA THR A 113 14.85 -3.18 -4.96
C THR A 113 15.49 -1.96 -5.63
N ALA A 114 14.83 -1.37 -6.63
CA ALA A 114 15.29 -0.14 -7.25
C ALA A 114 15.29 1.04 -6.27
N LEU A 115 14.27 1.17 -5.43
CA LEU A 115 14.21 2.18 -4.37
C LEU A 115 15.36 2.02 -3.37
N LEU A 116 15.62 0.79 -2.90
CA LEU A 116 16.72 0.49 -1.99
C LEU A 116 18.07 0.84 -2.60
N LEU A 117 18.29 0.47 -3.86
CA LEU A 117 19.50 0.83 -4.60
C LEU A 117 19.66 2.36 -4.69
N ALA A 118 18.58 3.08 -5.03
CA ALA A 118 18.59 4.54 -5.09
C ALA A 118 18.88 5.16 -3.72
N THR A 119 18.32 4.63 -2.64
CA THR A 119 18.61 5.08 -1.27
C THR A 119 20.08 4.89 -0.91
N VAL A 120 20.65 3.72 -1.19
CA VAL A 120 22.07 3.44 -0.93
C VAL A 120 22.98 4.34 -1.76
N ALA A 121 22.68 4.49 -3.06
CA ALA A 121 23.46 5.36 -3.95
C ALA A 121 23.40 6.83 -3.51
N ALA A 122 22.23 7.32 -3.11
CA ALA A 122 22.07 8.70 -2.64
C ALA A 122 22.80 8.92 -1.31
N ALA A 123 22.66 8.00 -0.34
CA ALA A 123 23.36 8.08 0.94
C ALA A 123 24.88 8.03 0.76
N GLY A 124 25.39 7.07 -0.03
CA GLY A 124 26.81 6.95 -0.33
C GLY A 124 27.35 8.15 -1.10
N GLY A 125 26.61 8.67 -2.08
CA GLY A 125 26.98 9.87 -2.83
C GLY A 125 27.06 11.12 -1.95
N TYR A 126 26.15 11.26 -0.99
CA TYR A 126 26.18 12.37 -0.02
C TYR A 126 27.41 12.30 0.90
N GLU A 127 27.73 11.12 1.43
CA GLU A 127 28.93 10.91 2.25
C GLU A 127 30.22 11.17 1.44
N LEU A 128 30.30 10.66 0.19
CA LEU A 128 31.45 10.90 -0.70
C LEU A 128 31.63 12.38 -1.06
N ALA A 129 30.55 13.17 -1.07
CA ALA A 129 30.60 14.62 -1.25
C ALA A 129 31.01 15.39 0.04
N GLY A 130 31.39 14.68 1.11
CA GLY A 130 31.77 15.26 2.39
C GLY A 130 30.61 15.58 3.33
N GLY A 131 29.39 15.15 3.00
CA GLY A 131 28.25 15.20 3.91
C GLY A 131 28.36 14.16 5.02
N THR A 132 27.60 14.33 6.10
CA THR A 132 27.52 13.36 7.20
C THR A 132 26.07 13.10 7.59
N LEU A 133 25.63 11.85 7.53
CA LEU A 133 24.27 11.46 7.91
C LEU A 133 24.18 11.19 9.41
N GLY A 134 23.45 12.06 10.13
CA GLY A 134 23.12 11.81 11.53
C GLY A 134 22.19 10.60 11.69
N GLY A 135 22.31 9.88 12.81
CA GLY A 135 21.51 8.68 13.09
C GLY A 135 20.00 8.89 13.00
N ALA A 136 19.50 10.07 13.40
CA ALA A 136 18.09 10.43 13.24
C ALA A 136 17.65 10.50 11.76
N THR A 137 18.49 11.02 10.87
CA THR A 137 18.21 11.06 9.44
C THR A 137 18.19 9.65 8.85
N VAL A 138 19.17 8.82 9.22
CA VAL A 138 19.22 7.41 8.80
C VAL A 138 17.96 6.67 9.22
N PHE A 139 17.55 6.80 10.49
CA PHE A 139 16.33 6.18 11.00
C PHE A 139 15.08 6.62 10.21
N ARG A 140 14.90 7.93 9.97
CA ARG A 140 13.75 8.46 9.21
C ARG A 140 13.70 7.92 7.79
N VAL A 141 14.83 7.85 7.10
CA VAL A 141 14.93 7.30 5.74
C VAL A 141 14.60 5.82 5.74
N LEU A 142 15.18 5.03 6.65
CA LEU A 142 14.92 3.59 6.76
C LEU A 142 13.45 3.31 7.08
N LEU A 143 12.83 4.09 7.97
CA LEU A 143 11.41 3.97 8.28
C LEU A 143 10.54 4.22 7.03
N GLY A 144 10.83 5.29 6.29
CA GLY A 144 10.10 5.60 5.04
C GLY A 144 10.24 4.50 3.99
N VAL A 145 11.45 3.97 3.82
CA VAL A 145 11.72 2.84 2.91
C VAL A 145 10.99 1.57 3.36
N LEU A 146 10.99 1.26 4.66
CA LEU A 146 10.29 0.11 5.22
C LEU A 146 8.77 0.20 4.98
N VAL A 147 8.15 1.34 5.28
CA VAL A 147 6.71 1.56 5.05
C VAL A 147 6.38 1.47 3.57
N THR A 148 7.21 2.06 2.71
CA THR A 148 7.07 1.99 1.25
C THR A 148 7.18 0.56 0.75
N HIS A 149 8.15 -0.20 1.23
CA HIS A 149 8.30 -1.63 0.90
C HIS A 149 7.04 -2.42 1.29
N TRP A 150 6.53 -2.18 2.49
CA TRP A 150 5.37 -2.89 3.02
C TRP A 150 4.11 -2.63 2.19
N LEU A 151 3.89 -1.39 1.73
CA LEU A 151 2.70 -1.00 0.98
C LEU A 151 2.84 -1.16 -0.54
N MET A 152 4.06 -1.38 -1.05
CA MET A 152 4.33 -1.49 -2.49
C MET A 152 3.42 -2.50 -3.23
N PRO A 153 3.17 -3.72 -2.72
CA PRO A 153 2.28 -4.66 -3.39
C PRO A 153 0.87 -4.12 -3.59
N MET A 154 0.34 -3.41 -2.60
CA MET A 154 -1.00 -2.82 -2.64
C MET A 154 -1.09 -1.72 -3.68
N TRP A 155 -0.11 -0.83 -3.75
CA TRP A 155 -0.06 0.24 -4.75
C TRP A 155 0.08 -0.33 -6.17
N VAL A 156 0.98 -1.31 -6.35
CA VAL A 156 1.14 -1.97 -7.65
C VAL A 156 -0.14 -2.69 -8.07
N ALA A 157 -0.83 -3.36 -7.15
CA ALA A 157 -2.11 -4.02 -7.43
C ALA A 157 -3.18 -3.00 -7.85
N GLY A 158 -3.37 -1.92 -7.08
CA GLY A 158 -4.35 -0.88 -7.39
C GLY A 158 -4.10 -0.17 -8.73
N LEU A 159 -2.83 0.08 -9.08
CA LEU A 159 -2.46 0.69 -10.37
C LEU A 159 -2.65 -0.25 -11.56
N ARG A 160 -2.60 -1.57 -11.36
CA ARG A 160 -2.72 -2.58 -12.41
C ARG A 160 -4.12 -3.16 -12.58
N ALA A 161 -4.99 -2.98 -11.59
CA ALA A 161 -6.37 -3.42 -11.66
C ALA A 161 -7.00 -2.91 -12.97
N GLN A 162 -7.57 -3.82 -13.74
CA GLN A 162 -8.23 -3.52 -15.01
C GLN A 162 -9.65 -3.02 -14.75
N ASP A 163 -10.17 -2.24 -15.70
CA ASP A 163 -11.59 -1.86 -15.64
C ASP A 163 -12.45 -3.12 -15.79
N GLU A 164 -13.58 -3.16 -15.09
CA GLU A 164 -14.57 -4.18 -15.33
C GLU A 164 -15.13 -3.97 -16.75
N PRO A 165 -15.26 -5.03 -17.57
CA PRO A 165 -15.91 -4.88 -18.87
C PRO A 165 -17.31 -4.33 -18.65
N ASP A 166 -17.72 -3.37 -19.49
CA ASP A 166 -19.08 -2.87 -19.45
C ASP A 166 -20.04 -4.06 -19.64
N ASP A 167 -20.99 -4.21 -18.71
CA ASP A 167 -22.06 -5.20 -18.80
C ASP A 167 -23.00 -4.75 -19.95
N GLU A 168 -22.61 -4.97 -21.22
CA GLU A 168 -23.47 -4.89 -22.41
C GLU A 168 -24.06 -6.26 -22.79
#